data_AF-A0A177LAA6-F1
#
_entry.id   AF-A0A177LAA6-F1
#
_cell.length_a   1.000
_cell.length_b   1.000
_cell.length_c   1.000
_cell.angle_alpha   90.00
_cell.angle_beta   90.00
_cell.angle_gamma   90.00
#
_symmetry.space_group_name_H-M   'P 1'
#
loop_
_entity.id
_entity.type
_entity.pdbx_description
1 polymer ?
#
loop_
_entity_poly.entity_id
_entity_poly.type
_entity_poly.pdbx_seq_one_letter_code
_entity_poly.pdbx_strand_id
1 'polypeptide(L)'
;MNIEKLFNMQRGLDRYIEEGHNLAGKDLFDQKTLALLVEIGELANETRCFKFWSTKGPSERNVILEEFVDGVHFILSLGIMAGFDQDKPVFEAGAVDQTKQFILVMESVHAFHKEKTKSNYEQLMNRYFALGDLLGFSPDEVEAAYVAKNEVNYERQKSGY
;
A
#
# COMPACT_ATOMS: atom_id res chain seq x y z
N MET A 1 -4.84 14.05 3.89
CA MET A 1 -5.18 12.96 2.94
C MET A 1 -6.68 12.82 2.70
N ASN A 2 -7.10 12.99 1.45
CA ASN A 2 -8.43 12.66 0.95
C ASN A 2 -8.46 11.23 0.38
N ILE A 3 -8.85 10.25 1.21
CA ILE A 3 -8.86 8.83 0.82
C ILE A 3 -9.84 8.51 -0.31
N GLU A 4 -10.97 9.22 -0.39
CA GLU A 4 -11.98 9.04 -1.43
C GLU A 4 -11.41 9.41 -2.81
N LYS A 5 -10.65 10.50 -2.86
CA LYS A 5 -9.87 10.88 -4.06
C LYS A 5 -8.91 9.77 -4.47
N LEU A 6 -8.19 9.16 -3.52
CA LEU A 6 -7.23 8.10 -3.83
C LEU A 6 -7.92 6.84 -4.39
N PHE A 7 -9.04 6.41 -3.79
CA PHE A 7 -9.83 5.30 -4.35
C PHE A 7 -10.32 5.59 -5.77
N ASN A 8 -10.77 6.81 -6.04
CA ASN A 8 -11.20 7.21 -7.39
C ASN A 8 -10.06 7.13 -8.41
N MET A 9 -8.86 7.57 -8.03
CA MET A 9 -7.67 7.46 -8.87
C MET A 9 -7.23 6.00 -9.06
N GLN A 10 -7.23 5.18 -8.00
CA GLN A 10 -6.88 3.76 -8.10
C GLN A 10 -7.84 3.01 -9.01
N ARG A 11 -9.15 3.26 -8.89
CA ARG A 11 -10.16 2.61 -9.74
C ARG A 11 -9.96 2.93 -11.22
N GLY A 12 -9.55 4.17 -11.52
CA GLY A 12 -9.19 4.57 -12.87
C GLY A 12 -7.97 3.81 -13.38
N LEU A 13 -6.92 3.72 -12.57
CA LEU A 13 -5.66 3.07 -12.94
C LEU A 13 -5.86 1.57 -13.14
N ASP A 14 -6.56 0.91 -12.20
CA ASP A 14 -6.90 -0.51 -12.28
C ASP A 14 -7.66 -0.83 -13.55
N ARG A 15 -8.71 -0.05 -13.87
CA ARG A 15 -9.49 -0.24 -15.10
C ARG A 15 -8.61 -0.11 -16.34
N TYR A 16 -7.74 0.90 -16.38
CA TYR A 16 -6.85 1.13 -17.52
C TYR A 16 -5.91 -0.06 -17.76
N ILE A 17 -5.31 -0.58 -16.69
CA ILE A 17 -4.43 -1.76 -16.76
C ILE A 17 -5.24 -2.99 -17.20
N GLU A 18 -6.41 -3.22 -16.62
CA GLU A 18 -7.23 -4.39 -16.92
C GLU A 18 -7.71 -4.39 -18.38
N GLU A 19 -8.11 -3.23 -18.92
CA GLU A 19 -8.47 -3.08 -20.33
C GLU A 19 -7.26 -3.25 -21.25
N GLY A 20 -6.13 -2.62 -20.92
CA GLY A 20 -4.89 -2.68 -21.71
C GLY A 20 -4.31 -4.09 -21.83
N HIS A 21 -4.49 -4.92 -20.81
CA HIS A 21 -3.92 -6.28 -20.73
C HIS A 21 -4.95 -7.41 -20.89
N ASN A 22 -6.19 -7.11 -21.33
CA ASN A 22 -7.29 -8.08 -21.46
C ASN A 22 -7.52 -8.91 -20.18
N LEU A 23 -7.55 -8.23 -19.03
CA LEU A 23 -7.76 -8.83 -17.70
C LEU A 23 -9.18 -8.58 -17.16
N ALA A 24 -10.06 -7.93 -17.92
CA ALA A 24 -11.43 -7.66 -17.52
C ALA A 24 -12.15 -8.93 -17.02
N GLY A 25 -12.68 -8.87 -15.79
CA GLY A 25 -13.40 -9.98 -15.15
C GLY A 25 -12.51 -11.09 -14.58
N LYS A 26 -11.18 -10.98 -14.65
CA LYS A 26 -10.28 -11.92 -13.97
C LYS A 26 -10.20 -11.61 -12.48
N ASP A 27 -10.26 -12.64 -11.65
CA ASP A 27 -9.93 -12.50 -10.23
C ASP A 27 -8.40 -12.39 -10.08
N LEU A 28 -7.94 -11.16 -9.81
CA LEU A 28 -6.53 -10.83 -9.58
C LEU A 28 -6.18 -10.69 -8.10
N PHE A 29 -7.06 -11.15 -7.19
CA PHE A 29 -6.92 -10.88 -5.77
C PHE A 29 -5.63 -11.47 -5.18
N ASP A 30 -5.28 -12.70 -5.56
CA ASP A 30 -4.05 -13.35 -5.08
C ASP A 30 -2.80 -12.65 -5.63
N GLN A 31 -2.84 -12.22 -6.91
CA GLN A 31 -1.75 -11.48 -7.55
C GLN A 31 -1.52 -10.13 -6.86
N LYS A 32 -2.59 -9.37 -6.58
CA LYS A 32 -2.50 -8.08 -5.88
C LYS A 32 -2.11 -8.25 -4.41
N THR A 33 -2.53 -9.33 -3.76
CA THR A 33 -2.09 -9.66 -2.40
C THR A 33 -0.59 -9.95 -2.36
N LEU A 34 -0.08 -10.76 -3.30
CA LEU A 34 1.34 -11.04 -3.40
C LEU A 34 2.13 -9.77 -3.71
N ALA A 35 1.65 -8.94 -4.65
CA ALA A 35 2.28 -7.66 -4.96
C ALA A 35 2.38 -6.77 -3.71
N LEU A 36 1.31 -6.63 -2.93
CA LEU A 36 1.34 -5.90 -1.67
C LEU A 36 2.40 -6.44 -0.69
N LEU A 37 2.51 -7.76 -0.53
CA LEU A 37 3.53 -8.36 0.33
C LEU A 37 4.96 -8.07 -0.16
N VAL A 38 5.18 -8.05 -1.48
CA VAL A 38 6.45 -7.68 -2.09
C VAL A 38 6.77 -6.21 -1.79
N GLU A 39 5.86 -5.28 -2.07
CA GLU A 39 6.05 -3.84 -1.78
C GLU A 39 6.32 -3.57 -0.29
N ILE A 40 5.62 -4.28 0.62
CA ILE A 40 5.90 -4.18 2.06
C ILE A 40 7.34 -4.65 2.38
N GLY A 41 7.80 -5.72 1.71
CA GLY A 41 9.16 -6.22 1.83
C GLY A 41 10.21 -5.24 1.29
N GLU A 42 9.92 -4.60 0.15
CA GLU A 42 10.77 -3.55 -0.45
C GLU A 42 10.85 -2.33 0.47
N LEU A 43 9.72 -1.83 0.98
CA LEU A 43 9.68 -0.78 1.99
C LEU A 43 10.48 -1.15 3.26
N ALA A 44 10.30 -2.37 3.79
CA ALA A 44 11.09 -2.84 4.93
C ALA A 44 12.60 -2.87 4.62
N ASN A 45 12.97 -3.21 3.38
CA ASN A 45 14.36 -3.26 2.94
C ASN A 45 15.01 -1.87 2.91
N GLU A 46 14.26 -0.84 2.51
CA GLU A 46 14.71 0.56 2.45
C GLU A 46 14.79 1.23 3.82
N THR A 47 13.89 0.89 4.76
CA THR A 47 14.00 1.34 6.16
C THR A 47 15.14 0.64 6.90
N ARG A 48 15.47 -0.60 6.51
CA ARG A 48 16.50 -1.45 7.10
C ARG A 48 16.30 -1.71 8.61
N CYS A 49 15.10 -1.49 9.15
CA CYS A 49 14.83 -1.55 10.58
C CYS A 49 15.07 -2.95 11.19
N PHE A 50 15.04 -3.99 10.37
CA PHE A 50 15.29 -5.38 10.77
C PHE A 50 16.76 -5.82 10.67
N LYS A 51 17.64 -5.04 10.03
CA LYS A 51 19.02 -5.42 9.72
C LYS A 51 19.95 -5.18 10.90
N PHE A 52 19.70 -5.85 12.03
CA PHE A 52 20.44 -5.69 13.30
C PHE A 52 21.93 -6.04 13.21
N TRP A 53 22.36 -6.75 12.16
CA TRP A 53 23.75 -7.12 11.89
C TRP A 53 24.50 -6.09 11.03
N SER A 54 23.90 -4.94 10.73
CA SER A 54 24.48 -3.91 9.86
C SER A 54 24.36 -2.52 10.46
N THR A 55 25.40 -1.70 10.28
CA THR A 55 25.42 -0.29 10.70
C THR A 55 25.01 0.68 9.59
N LYS A 56 24.77 0.20 8.36
CA LYS A 56 24.27 1.05 7.26
C LYS A 56 22.86 1.53 7.60
N GLY A 57 22.67 2.85 7.62
CA GLY A 57 21.38 3.50 7.86
C GLY A 57 20.38 3.33 6.71
N PRO A 58 19.13 3.76 6.93
CA PRO A 58 18.05 3.68 5.94
C PRO A 58 18.38 4.44 4.65
N SER A 59 17.63 4.15 3.60
CA SER A 59 17.64 4.95 2.38
C SER A 59 17.05 6.35 2.62
N GLU A 60 17.22 7.24 1.63
CA GLU A 60 16.68 8.60 1.69
C GLU A 60 15.16 8.57 1.89
N ARG A 61 14.65 9.55 2.64
CA ARG A 61 13.23 9.60 3.04
C ARG A 61 12.26 9.52 1.85
N ASN A 62 12.61 10.16 0.73
CA ASN A 62 11.77 10.15 -0.47
C ASN A 62 11.71 8.77 -1.14
N VAL A 63 12.78 7.96 -1.05
CA VAL A 63 12.78 6.58 -1.53
C VAL A 63 11.81 5.76 -0.67
N ILE A 64 11.91 5.87 0.65
CA ILE A 64 11.00 5.17 1.57
C ILE A 64 9.54 5.60 1.37
N LEU A 65 9.29 6.89 1.12
CA LEU A 65 7.94 7.39 0.84
C LEU A 65 7.39 6.82 -0.47
N GLU A 66 8.23 6.67 -1.50
CA GLU A 66 7.85 6.06 -2.77
C GLU A 66 7.41 4.60 -2.57
N GLU A 67 8.22 3.78 -1.90
CA GLU A 67 7.88 2.40 -1.55
C GLU A 67 6.61 2.30 -0.68
N PHE A 68 6.41 3.27 0.22
CA PHE A 68 5.21 3.34 1.04
C PHE A 68 3.95 3.59 0.21
N VAL A 69 4.00 4.49 -0.79
CA VAL A 69 2.82 4.74 -1.62
C VAL A 69 2.54 3.61 -2.61
N ASP A 70 3.55 2.82 -2.98
CA ASP A 70 3.35 1.58 -3.76
C ASP A 70 2.49 0.56 -2.99
N GLY A 71 2.72 0.39 -1.68
CA GLY A 71 1.83 -0.40 -0.85
C GLY A 71 0.42 0.20 -0.71
N VAL A 72 0.28 1.54 -0.64
CA VAL A 72 -1.04 2.19 -0.64
C VAL A 72 -1.82 1.87 -1.91
N HIS A 73 -1.17 1.88 -3.08
CA HIS A 73 -1.81 1.50 -4.36
C HIS A 73 -2.45 0.12 -4.29
N PHE A 74 -1.73 -0.89 -3.81
CA PHE A 74 -2.28 -2.24 -3.73
C PHE A 74 -3.34 -2.41 -2.65
N ILE A 75 -3.21 -1.73 -1.50
CA ILE A 75 -4.27 -1.76 -0.46
C ILE A 75 -5.58 -1.20 -1.01
N LEU A 76 -5.54 -0.04 -1.67
CA LEU A 76 -6.75 0.56 -2.27
C LEU A 76 -7.34 -0.33 -3.36
N SER A 77 -6.48 -0.94 -4.18
CA SER A 77 -6.91 -1.84 -5.26
C SER A 77 -7.61 -3.09 -4.71
N LEU A 78 -7.07 -3.68 -3.63
CA LEU A 78 -7.69 -4.79 -2.91
C LEU A 78 -9.03 -4.39 -2.28
N GLY A 79 -9.11 -3.19 -1.69
CA GLY A 79 -10.37 -2.63 -1.17
C GLY A 79 -11.44 -2.48 -2.24
N ILE A 80 -11.08 -1.96 -3.42
CA ILE A 80 -11.99 -1.85 -4.56
C ILE A 80 -12.51 -3.22 -4.99
N MET A 81 -11.62 -4.22 -5.13
CA MET A 81 -12.01 -5.57 -5.51
C MET A 81 -12.95 -6.24 -4.50
N ALA A 82 -12.80 -5.92 -3.21
CA ALA A 82 -13.64 -6.47 -2.14
C ALA A 82 -14.93 -5.65 -1.88
N GLY A 83 -15.11 -4.49 -2.53
CA GLY A 83 -16.25 -3.61 -2.31
C GLY A 83 -16.17 -2.79 -1.02
N PHE A 84 -14.94 -2.51 -0.55
CA PHE A 84 -14.61 -1.77 0.69
C PHE A 84 -14.00 -0.39 0.38
N ASP A 85 -14.33 0.18 -0.76
CA ASP A 85 -13.80 1.46 -1.28
C ASP A 85 -14.45 2.72 -0.69
N GLN A 86 -15.22 2.55 0.40
CA GLN A 86 -15.78 3.62 1.23
C GLN A 86 -15.10 3.69 2.61
N ASP A 87 -14.22 2.73 2.91
CA ASP A 87 -13.56 2.64 4.20
C ASP A 87 -12.43 3.66 4.35
N LYS A 88 -12.28 4.16 5.57
CA LYS A 88 -11.26 5.15 5.91
C LYS A 88 -10.42 4.59 7.06
N PRO A 89 -9.09 4.80 7.04
CA PRO A 89 -8.29 4.42 8.17
C PRO A 89 -8.76 5.24 9.38
N VAL A 90 -8.88 4.56 10.52
CA VAL A 90 -9.13 5.20 11.81
C VAL A 90 -7.79 5.32 12.51
N PHE A 91 -7.63 6.36 13.33
CA PHE A 91 -6.43 6.48 14.15
C PHE A 91 -6.29 5.26 15.06
N GLU A 92 -5.17 4.57 14.91
CA GLU A 92 -4.78 3.44 15.74
C GLU A 92 -3.31 3.62 16.12
N ALA A 93 -3.00 3.43 17.41
CA ALA A 93 -1.63 3.56 17.86
C ALA A 93 -0.76 2.48 17.19
N GLY A 94 0.34 2.91 16.58
CA GLY A 94 1.36 2.02 16.05
C GLY A 94 2.07 1.22 17.15
N ALA A 95 2.82 0.19 16.73
CA ALA A 95 3.71 -0.53 17.61
C ALA A 95 4.85 0.36 18.13
N VAL A 96 5.55 -0.15 19.15
CA VAL A 96 6.70 0.53 19.77
C VAL A 96 7.91 0.70 18.84
N ASP A 97 8.05 -0.13 17.81
CA ASP A 97 9.16 -0.05 16.85
C ASP A 97 8.73 -0.49 15.45
N GLN A 98 9.50 -0.07 14.43
CA GLN A 98 9.18 -0.29 13.01
C GLN A 98 9.11 -1.77 12.67
N THR A 99 10.05 -2.59 13.16
CA THR A 99 10.09 -4.04 12.86
C THR A 99 8.80 -4.73 13.33
N LYS A 100 8.34 -4.43 14.55
CA LYS A 100 7.06 -4.96 15.04
C LYS A 100 5.88 -4.46 14.22
N GLN A 101 5.89 -3.21 13.79
CA GLN A 101 4.80 -2.66 12.97
C GLN A 101 4.75 -3.33 11.59
N PHE A 102 5.88 -3.58 10.93
CA PHE A 102 5.92 -4.36 9.68
C PHE A 102 5.33 -5.76 9.85
N ILE A 103 5.63 -6.45 10.95
CA ILE A 103 5.05 -7.77 11.24
C ILE A 103 3.53 -7.67 11.37
N LEU A 104 3.00 -6.71 12.14
CA LEU A 104 1.55 -6.50 12.27
C LEU A 104 0.87 -6.20 10.93
N VAL A 105 1.53 -5.43 10.06
CA VAL A 105 1.06 -5.18 8.70
C VAL A 105 0.99 -6.49 7.91
N MET A 106 2.06 -7.28 7.87
CA MET A 106 2.06 -8.57 7.16
C MET A 106 1.00 -9.54 7.70
N GLU A 107 0.83 -9.62 9.02
CA GLU A 107 -0.23 -10.40 9.67
C GLU A 107 -1.63 -9.95 9.21
N SER A 108 -1.87 -8.64 9.12
CA SER A 108 -3.15 -8.09 8.65
C SER A 108 -3.41 -8.36 7.16
N VAL A 109 -2.35 -8.35 6.32
CA VAL A 109 -2.46 -8.78 4.91
C VAL A 109 -2.89 -10.25 4.84
N HIS A 110 -2.24 -11.12 5.61
CA HIS A 110 -2.60 -12.55 5.66
C HIS A 110 -3.99 -12.79 6.22
N ALA A 111 -4.42 -12.06 7.24
CA ALA A 111 -5.77 -12.16 7.80
C ALA A 111 -6.83 -11.77 6.75
N PHE A 112 -6.60 -10.67 6.02
CA PHE A 112 -7.49 -10.24 4.95
C PHE A 112 -7.49 -11.20 3.74
N HIS A 113 -6.34 -11.75 3.38
CA HIS A 113 -6.22 -12.76 2.33
C HIS A 113 -7.02 -14.02 2.65
N LYS A 114 -6.87 -14.50 3.88
CA LYS A 114 -7.58 -15.69 4.38
C LYS A 114 -9.08 -15.46 4.44
N GLU A 115 -9.51 -14.29 4.94
CA GLU A 115 -10.90 -13.94 5.15
C GLU A 115 -11.15 -12.48 4.71
N LYS A 116 -11.78 -12.31 3.53
CA LYS A 116 -12.06 -11.01 2.88
C LYS A 116 -13.20 -10.24 3.55
N THR A 117 -13.09 -10.00 4.85
CA THR A 117 -14.07 -9.26 5.64
C THR A 117 -13.71 -7.78 5.72
N LYS A 118 -14.72 -6.93 5.90
CA LYS A 118 -14.54 -5.49 6.11
C LYS A 118 -13.63 -5.20 7.30
N SER A 119 -13.82 -5.93 8.40
CA SER A 119 -13.01 -5.77 9.62
C SER A 119 -11.53 -6.09 9.38
N ASN A 120 -11.21 -7.14 8.62
CA ASN A 120 -9.82 -7.47 8.30
C ASN A 120 -9.20 -6.42 7.37
N TYR A 121 -9.98 -5.87 6.43
CA TYR A 121 -9.53 -4.79 5.55
C TYR A 121 -9.28 -3.48 6.31
N GLU A 122 -10.19 -3.07 7.20
CA GLU A 122 -10.02 -1.91 8.08
C GLU A 122 -8.76 -2.06 8.95
N GLN A 123 -8.54 -3.26 9.51
CA GLN A 123 -7.32 -3.54 10.28
C GLN A 123 -6.05 -3.45 9.43
N LEU A 124 -6.06 -3.96 8.20
CA LEU A 124 -4.96 -3.79 7.25
C LEU A 124 -4.66 -2.31 6.99
N MET A 125 -5.69 -1.52 6.66
CA MET A 125 -5.53 -0.09 6.46
C MET A 125 -4.93 0.59 7.70
N ASN A 126 -5.52 0.38 8.88
CA ASN A 126 -5.06 1.02 10.11
C ASN A 126 -3.61 0.66 10.43
N ARG A 127 -3.22 -0.62 10.31
CA ARG A 127 -1.84 -1.06 10.55
C ARG A 127 -0.88 -0.46 9.54
N TYR A 128 -1.27 -0.36 8.27
CA TYR A 128 -0.42 0.22 7.25
C TYR A 128 -0.23 1.74 7.44
N PHE A 129 -1.30 2.49 7.74
CA PHE A 129 -1.17 3.93 7.96
C PHE A 129 -0.46 4.27 9.28
N ALA A 130 -0.63 3.45 10.33
CA ALA A 130 0.17 3.58 11.55
C ALA A 130 1.66 3.32 11.32
N LEU A 131 2.04 2.50 10.31
CA LEU A 131 3.43 2.39 9.86
C LEU A 131 3.91 3.70 9.22
N GLY A 132 3.09 4.33 8.38
CA GLY A 132 3.40 5.63 7.79
C GLY A 132 3.66 6.71 8.85
N ASP A 133 2.82 6.77 9.88
CA ASP A 133 3.00 7.67 11.02
C ASP A 133 4.33 7.41 11.76
N LEU A 134 4.69 6.13 11.96
CA LEU A 134 5.94 5.72 12.60
C LEU A 134 7.19 6.03 11.75
N LEU A 135 7.04 6.04 10.43
CA LEU A 135 8.05 6.52 9.47
C LEU A 135 8.05 8.05 9.36
N GLY A 136 7.13 8.72 10.06
CA GLY A 136 7.04 10.16 10.18
C GLY A 136 6.43 10.84 8.96
N PHE A 137 5.66 10.13 8.13
CA PHE A 137 4.97 10.72 6.98
C PHE A 137 3.69 11.43 7.42
N SER A 138 3.49 12.65 6.96
CA SER A 138 2.22 13.34 7.13
C SER A 138 1.17 12.82 6.12
N PRO A 139 -0.13 12.91 6.43
CA PRO A 139 -1.18 12.57 5.48
C PRO A 139 -1.11 13.34 4.16
N ASP A 140 -0.59 14.57 4.17
CA ASP A 140 -0.50 15.40 2.97
C ASP A 140 0.72 15.01 2.10
N GLU A 141 1.84 14.61 2.71
CA GLU A 141 2.97 14.01 1.99
C GLU A 141 2.55 12.71 1.29
N VAL A 142 1.82 11.83 1.99
CA VAL A 142 1.33 10.57 1.42
C VAL A 142 0.38 10.83 0.25
N GLU A 143 -0.57 11.78 0.40
CA GLU A 143 -1.48 12.12 -0.69
C GLU A 143 -0.72 12.63 -1.92
N ALA A 144 0.23 13.54 -1.73
CA ALA A 144 1.00 14.13 -2.82
C ALA A 144 1.86 13.08 -3.55
N ALA A 145 2.55 12.23 -2.79
CA ALA A 145 3.38 11.15 -3.35
C ALA A 145 2.53 10.11 -4.09
N TYR A 146 1.38 9.74 -3.54
CA TYR A 146 0.44 8.83 -4.20
C TYR A 146 -0.06 9.40 -5.53
N VAL A 147 -0.47 10.68 -5.56
CA VAL A 147 -0.93 11.34 -6.78
C VAL A 147 0.17 11.33 -7.85
N ALA A 148 1.39 11.71 -7.48
CA ALA A 148 2.53 11.70 -8.40
C ALA A 148 2.84 10.28 -8.93
N LYS A 149 2.82 9.27 -8.05
CA LYS A 149 3.08 7.87 -8.43
C LYS A 149 1.98 7.33 -9.35
N ASN A 150 0.72 7.65 -9.08
CA ASN A 150 -0.42 7.30 -9.92
C ASN A 150 -0.26 7.83 -11.35
N GLU A 151 0.10 9.11 -11.50
CA GLU A 151 0.37 9.74 -12.81
C GLU A 151 1.52 9.06 -13.55
N VAL A 152 2.64 8.77 -12.86
CA VAL A 152 3.77 8.03 -13.44
C VAL A 152 3.36 6.64 -13.90
N ASN A 153 2.54 5.93 -13.12
CA ASN A 153 2.05 4.59 -13.47
C ASN A 153 1.14 4.61 -14.71
N TYR A 154 0.31 5.64 -14.87
CA TYR A 154 -0.44 5.86 -16.11
C TYR A 154 0.47 6.03 -17.32
N GLU A 155 1.52 6.85 -17.21
CA GLU A 155 2.49 7.06 -18.30
C GLU A 155 3.28 5.77 -18.62
N ARG A 156 3.67 4.99 -17.60
CA ARG A 156 4.30 3.67 -17.80
C ARG A 156 3.40 2.74 -18.61
N GLN A 157 2.12 2.67 -18.27
CA GLN A 157 1.17 1.82 -18.99
C GLN A 157 0.89 2.31 -20.43
N LYS A 158 0.93 3.61 -20.71
CA LYS A 158 0.90 4.13 -22.09
C LYS A 158 2.12 3.73 -22.92
N SER A 159 3.28 3.58 -22.28
CA SER A 159 4.54 3.21 -22.96
C SER A 159 4.70 1.70 -23.22
N GLY A 160 3.73 0.87 -22.81
CA GLY A 160 3.75 -0.58 -23.04
C GLY A 160 4.51 -1.37 -21.98
N TYR A 161 4.65 -0.82 -20.77
CA TYR A 161 5.13 -1.55 -19.59
C TYR A 161 4.07 -2.54 -19.07
#